data_AF-A0A9D0Z910-F1
#
_entry.id   AF-A0A9D0Z910-F1
#
_cell.length_a   1.000
_cell.length_b   1.000
_cell.length_c   1.000
_cell.angle_alpha   90.00
_cell.angle_beta   90.00
_cell.angle_gamma   90.00
#
_symmetry.space_group_name_H-M   'P 1'
#
loop_
_entity.id
_entity.type
_entity.pdbx_description
1 polymer ?
#
loop_
_entity_poly.entity_id
_entity_poly.type
_entity_poly.pdbx_seq_one_letter_code
_entity_poly.pdbx_strand_id
1 'polypeptide(L)'
;MELWQNIPFFSILLSLASASFTSIMPARAARRTAIVVTSAVLCMSAALIGFTTAYGGSYTFMMGHFPAPWGNEIRAGVLEAVTAFAFSLIMLISLLGGLTKIEEHVENGKQNLYFIMCELLLTALLAQVYTNDLFTAYVFVEIMTIAACSLITSRIKGRTLFAATRYMIMNLLGSGLFLLGLTLLYDLTGHLLMEDIREQVTMLAQTGLYHQPLTVVIALMCIGLAIKSALFPFHTWLPDAYGYSTPASSAMLSSLVSKGYIFLLIKIIYRVIGLDVIRDSGIDNVLLIFALVGIVMGSVSAIRERDIRRMVSYSSVAQIGYIFMGIGLGTEAGLVAALFHIIAHAAAKSMLFLSTSGLCEVSGERRLFRDLRGSAYRNPIAGIAFVVGAFSMVGIPFMGGFMSKLCFASAAMEVGGERMLLVLLVLAISTALNTLYFLRTVITIYRPTIREYPEAAGFHPRASFAVAMVAAIALNVALGVCSQPVLNAIAAGLTCFG
;
A
#
# COMPACT_ATOMS: atom_id res chain seq x y z
N MET A 1 32.77 1.10 -6.00
CA MET A 1 31.32 1.26 -5.79
C MET A 1 31.10 2.64 -5.22
N GLU A 2 30.42 3.52 -5.94
CA GLU A 2 30.09 4.85 -5.39
C GLU A 2 29.11 4.69 -4.21
N LEU A 3 29.17 5.57 -3.22
CA LEU A 3 28.32 5.53 -2.02
C LEU A 3 26.82 5.40 -2.36
N TRP A 4 26.40 6.02 -3.46
CA TRP A 4 25.04 6.00 -3.99
C TRP A 4 24.55 4.59 -4.37
N GLN A 5 25.42 3.75 -4.92
CA GLN A 5 25.06 2.40 -5.37
C GLN A 5 24.70 1.48 -4.19
N ASN A 6 25.25 1.75 -3.00
CA ASN A 6 25.01 0.94 -1.80
C ASN A 6 23.75 1.36 -1.02
N ILE A 7 23.05 2.43 -1.43
CA ILE A 7 21.88 2.95 -0.71
C ILE A 7 20.78 1.89 -0.49
N PRO A 8 20.35 1.09 -1.49
CA PRO A 8 19.32 0.08 -1.29
C PRO A 8 19.70 -0.94 -0.20
N PHE A 9 20.95 -1.43 -0.26
CA PHE A 9 21.49 -2.36 0.73
C PHE A 9 21.53 -1.75 2.13
N PHE A 10 22.09 -0.54 2.26
CA PHE A 10 22.13 0.16 3.55
C PHE A 10 20.74 0.49 4.09
N SER A 11 19.77 0.80 3.23
CA SER A 11 18.40 1.08 3.65
C SER A 11 17.74 -0.13 4.30
N ILE A 12 17.89 -1.32 3.68
CA ILE A 12 17.36 -2.59 4.20
C ILE A 12 18.11 -3.00 5.49
N LEU A 13 19.44 -2.93 5.47
CA LEU A 13 20.26 -3.37 6.61
C LEU A 13 20.09 -2.44 7.81
N LEU A 14 19.99 -1.13 7.60
CA LEU A 14 19.76 -0.16 8.67
C LEU A 14 18.40 -0.40 9.34
N SER A 15 17.34 -0.62 8.57
CA SER A 15 16.01 -0.90 9.16
C SER A 15 15.97 -2.25 9.88
N LEU A 16 16.63 -3.28 9.33
CA LEU A 16 16.71 -4.60 9.95
C LEU A 16 17.53 -4.58 11.25
N ALA A 17 18.72 -3.99 11.21
CA ALA A 17 19.58 -3.86 12.38
C ALA A 17 18.90 -3.05 13.48
N SER A 18 18.18 -1.98 13.11
CA SER A 18 17.39 -1.19 14.05
C SER A 18 16.37 -2.05 14.79
N ALA A 19 15.63 -2.91 14.09
CA ALA A 19 14.66 -3.82 14.72
C ALA A 19 15.32 -4.74 15.76
N SER A 20 16.52 -5.26 15.49
CA SER A 20 17.28 -6.07 16.44
C SER A 20 17.69 -5.29 17.68
N PHE A 21 18.23 -4.08 17.52
CA PHE A 21 18.65 -3.24 18.65
C PHE A 21 17.47 -2.72 19.48
N THR A 22 16.35 -2.39 18.84
CA THR A 22 15.12 -1.94 19.48
C THR A 22 14.58 -2.95 20.51
N SER A 23 14.87 -4.25 20.34
CA SER A 23 14.44 -5.30 21.27
C SER A 23 14.94 -5.12 22.71
N ILE A 24 16.13 -4.55 22.88
CA ILE A 24 16.78 -4.34 24.18
C ILE A 24 16.53 -2.92 24.71
N MET A 25 15.94 -2.04 23.90
CA MET A 25 15.74 -0.63 24.23
C MET A 25 14.45 -0.41 25.03
N PRO A 26 14.44 0.59 25.95
CA PRO A 26 13.21 1.07 26.56
C PRO A 26 12.30 1.72 25.51
N ALA A 27 10.99 1.74 25.75
CA ALA A 27 9.98 2.22 24.80
C ALA A 27 10.26 3.61 24.21
N ARG A 28 10.80 4.55 25.01
CA ARG A 28 11.15 5.90 24.54
C ARG A 28 12.33 5.90 23.56
N ALA A 29 13.34 5.06 23.80
CA ALA A 29 14.49 4.92 22.92
C ALA A 29 14.07 4.20 21.64
N ALA A 30 13.34 3.08 21.76
CA ALA A 30 12.72 2.36 20.65
C ALA A 30 11.95 3.27 19.69
N ARG A 31 11.07 4.12 20.24
CA ARG A 31 10.33 5.14 19.48
C ARG A 31 11.25 6.09 18.72
N ARG A 32 12.28 6.63 19.38
CA ARG A 32 13.22 7.59 18.77
C ARG A 32 14.01 6.91 17.66
N THR A 33 14.52 5.71 17.89
CA THR A 33 15.26 4.92 16.91
C THR A 33 14.41 4.68 15.67
N ALA A 34 13.17 4.22 15.82
CA ALA A 34 12.27 3.98 14.69
C ALA A 34 12.01 5.24 13.84
N ILE A 35 11.80 6.40 14.49
CA ILE A 35 11.61 7.68 13.79
C ILE A 35 12.90 8.12 13.06
N VAL A 36 14.05 8.04 13.73
CA VAL A 36 15.35 8.44 13.17
C VAL A 36 15.71 7.56 11.98
N VAL A 37 15.58 6.23 12.11
CA VAL A 37 15.89 5.28 11.04
C VAL A 37 14.94 5.44 9.87
N THR A 38 13.63 5.58 10.10
CA THR A 38 12.67 5.84 9.02
C THR A 38 12.99 7.16 8.29
N SER A 39 13.40 8.20 9.03
CA SER A 39 13.81 9.49 8.44
C SER A 39 15.11 9.38 7.66
N ALA A 40 16.09 8.61 8.14
CA ALA A 40 17.34 8.35 7.44
C ALA A 40 17.08 7.60 6.12
N VAL A 41 16.27 6.54 6.15
CA VAL A 41 15.85 5.79 4.95
C VAL A 41 15.11 6.69 3.96
N LEU A 42 14.24 7.58 4.45
CA LEU A 42 13.55 8.55 3.60
C LEU A 42 14.55 9.47 2.87
N CYS A 43 15.54 10.00 3.59
CA CYS A 43 16.57 10.87 3.01
C CYS A 43 17.45 10.11 2.01
N MET A 44 17.85 8.87 2.34
CA MET A 44 18.60 8.00 1.44
C MET A 44 17.81 7.69 0.16
N SER A 45 16.51 7.39 0.27
CA SER A 45 15.63 7.14 -0.87
C SER A 45 15.47 8.40 -1.74
N ALA A 46 15.34 9.58 -1.13
CA ALA A 46 15.30 10.85 -1.86
C ALA A 46 16.59 11.11 -2.66
N ALA A 47 17.73 10.82 -2.05
CA ALA A 47 19.01 10.99 -2.71
C ALA A 47 19.22 9.96 -3.85
N LEU A 48 18.72 8.73 -3.67
CA LEU A 48 18.68 7.72 -4.73
C LEU A 48 17.80 8.13 -5.91
N ILE A 49 16.67 8.82 -5.68
CA ILE A 49 15.87 9.41 -6.76
C ILE A 49 16.71 10.42 -7.54
N GLY A 50 17.41 11.32 -6.85
CA GLY A 50 18.29 12.31 -7.49
C GLY A 50 19.38 11.66 -8.35
N PHE A 51 20.01 10.60 -7.84
CA PHE A 51 21.01 9.83 -8.58
C PHE A 51 20.43 9.10 -9.80
N THR A 52 19.38 8.30 -9.61
CA THR A 52 18.78 7.48 -10.69
C THR A 52 18.17 8.32 -11.81
N THR A 53 17.62 9.49 -11.49
CA THR A 53 17.08 10.43 -12.48
C THR A 53 18.17 11.19 -13.25
N ALA A 54 19.29 11.53 -12.59
CA ALA A 54 20.38 12.27 -13.23
C ALA A 54 21.26 11.39 -14.13
N TYR A 55 21.55 10.16 -13.70
CA TYR A 55 22.44 9.24 -14.43
C TYR A 55 21.69 8.26 -15.35
N GLY A 56 20.35 8.31 -15.36
CA GLY A 56 19.51 7.73 -16.41
C GLY A 56 19.58 6.21 -16.54
N GLY A 57 19.56 5.46 -15.44
CA GLY A 57 19.58 4.00 -15.50
C GLY A 57 19.14 3.29 -14.22
N SER A 58 18.92 1.99 -14.35
CA SER A 58 18.89 1.06 -13.21
C SER A 58 20.24 0.37 -13.06
N TYR A 59 20.58 -0.03 -11.84
CA TYR A 59 21.76 -0.83 -11.57
C TYR A 59 21.42 -2.02 -10.68
N THR A 60 22.23 -3.07 -10.79
CA THR A 60 22.17 -4.25 -9.93
C THR A 60 23.33 -4.24 -8.95
N PHE A 61 23.03 -4.63 -7.71
CA PHE A 61 23.98 -4.78 -6.64
C PHE A 61 24.07 -6.26 -6.29
N MET A 62 25.26 -6.83 -6.52
CA MET A 62 25.56 -8.23 -6.21
C MET A 62 25.81 -8.40 -4.72
N MET A 63 24.94 -9.16 -4.05
CA MET A 63 25.06 -9.37 -2.61
C MET A 63 26.14 -10.41 -2.31
N GLY A 64 27.16 -10.00 -1.54
CA GLY A 64 28.25 -10.90 -1.15
C GLY A 64 29.25 -11.25 -2.25
N HIS A 65 29.23 -10.53 -3.39
CA HIS A 65 30.11 -10.77 -4.54
C HIS A 65 30.02 -12.18 -5.16
N PHE A 66 28.90 -12.89 -4.93
CA PHE A 66 28.58 -14.10 -5.69
C PHE A 66 27.89 -13.69 -7.00
N PRO A 67 28.39 -14.11 -8.18
CA PRO A 67 27.78 -13.75 -9.44
C PRO A 67 26.43 -14.46 -9.64
N ALA A 68 25.53 -13.83 -10.40
CA ALA A 68 24.34 -14.51 -10.93
C ALA A 68 24.75 -15.74 -11.74
N PRO A 69 23.99 -16.86 -11.68
CA PRO A 69 22.71 -17.04 -10.98
C PRO A 69 22.81 -17.56 -9.54
N TRP A 70 24.01 -17.70 -8.97
CA TRP A 70 24.21 -18.32 -7.65
C TRP A 70 24.13 -17.33 -6.48
N GLY A 71 24.26 -16.03 -6.76
CA GLY A 71 24.15 -14.94 -5.79
C GLY A 71 22.78 -14.27 -5.78
N ASN A 72 22.46 -13.62 -4.66
CA ASN A 72 21.28 -12.76 -4.57
C ASN A 72 21.61 -11.35 -5.11
N GLU A 73 20.63 -10.71 -5.72
CA GLU A 73 20.79 -9.40 -6.32
C GLU A 73 19.72 -8.42 -5.86
N ILE A 74 20.16 -7.18 -5.65
CA ILE A 74 19.30 -6.05 -5.36
C ILE A 74 19.35 -5.11 -6.56
N ARG A 75 18.20 -4.78 -7.13
CA ARG A 75 18.09 -3.85 -8.26
C ARG A 75 17.48 -2.54 -7.79
N ALA A 76 18.06 -1.43 -8.25
CA ALA A 76 17.51 -0.10 -8.03
C ALA A 76 17.49 0.71 -9.32
N GLY A 77 16.31 1.20 -9.67
CA GLY A 77 16.09 2.21 -10.69
C GLY A 77 15.17 3.33 -10.16
N VAL A 78 14.69 4.16 -11.07
CA VAL A 78 13.83 5.31 -10.74
C VAL A 78 12.53 4.84 -10.08
N LEU A 79 11.93 3.74 -10.56
CA LEU A 79 10.67 3.23 -10.01
C LEU A 79 10.84 2.73 -8.58
N GLU A 80 11.87 1.93 -8.31
CA GLU A 80 12.18 1.44 -6.97
C GLU A 80 12.50 2.59 -6.01
N ALA A 81 13.28 3.57 -6.45
CA ALA A 81 13.63 4.73 -5.61
C ALA A 81 12.39 5.58 -5.25
N VAL A 82 11.51 5.87 -6.22
CA VAL A 82 10.26 6.63 -6.00
C VAL A 82 9.30 5.88 -5.08
N THR A 83 9.14 4.57 -5.28
CA THR A 83 8.27 3.74 -4.43
C THR A 83 8.81 3.58 -3.02
N ALA A 84 10.11 3.36 -2.84
CA ALA A 84 10.75 3.33 -1.53
C ALA A 84 10.59 4.67 -0.78
N PHE A 85 10.83 5.79 -1.46
CA PHE A 85 10.61 7.13 -0.89
C PHE A 85 9.16 7.33 -0.44
N ALA A 86 8.19 7.00 -1.30
CA ALA A 86 6.78 7.13 -0.97
C ALA A 86 6.40 6.26 0.26
N PHE A 87 6.83 5.00 0.30
CA PHE A 87 6.54 4.10 1.41
C PHE A 87 7.20 4.56 2.71
N SER A 88 8.45 5.02 2.68
CA SER A 88 9.14 5.57 3.86
C SER A 88 8.48 6.87 4.37
N LEU A 89 8.01 7.74 3.46
CA LEU A 89 7.32 8.97 3.84
C LEU A 89 5.97 8.66 4.52
N ILE A 90 5.19 7.76 3.93
CA ILE A 90 3.90 7.33 4.48
C ILE A 90 4.08 6.57 5.80
N MET A 91 5.15 5.79 5.94
CA MET A 91 5.54 5.15 7.21
C MET A 91 5.79 6.21 8.28
N LEU A 92 6.59 7.23 7.98
CA LEU A 92 6.91 8.32 8.91
C LEU A 92 5.66 9.10 9.33
N ILE A 93 4.78 9.46 8.38
CA ILE A 93 3.49 10.12 8.66
C ILE A 93 2.63 9.24 9.57
N SER A 94 2.55 7.94 9.28
CA SER A 94 1.75 6.98 10.06
C SER A 94 2.26 6.84 11.49
N LEU A 95 3.59 6.77 11.67
CA LEU A 95 4.22 6.73 12.99
C LEU A 95 3.93 8.02 13.75
N LEU A 96 4.29 9.19 13.21
CA LEU A 96 4.16 10.50 13.86
C LEU A 96 2.71 10.83 14.22
N GLY A 97 1.77 10.54 13.31
CA GLY A 97 0.35 10.76 13.52
C GLY A 97 -0.29 9.80 14.52
N GLY A 98 0.26 8.59 14.70
CA GLY A 98 -0.30 7.61 15.62
C GLY A 98 0.33 7.56 17.01
N LEU A 99 1.43 8.30 17.27
CA LEU A 99 2.24 8.18 18.50
C LEU A 99 1.42 8.18 19.80
N THR A 100 0.52 9.16 19.97
CA THR A 100 -0.32 9.25 21.17
C THR A 100 -1.16 7.99 21.37
N LYS A 101 -1.78 7.50 20.28
CA LYS A 101 -2.64 6.33 20.32
C LYS A 101 -1.86 5.02 20.41
N ILE A 102 -0.57 5.00 20.06
CA ILE A 102 0.32 3.87 20.34
C ILE A 102 0.58 3.80 21.86
N GLU A 103 0.94 4.93 22.47
CA GLU A 103 1.19 5.02 23.92
C GLU A 103 -0.05 4.64 24.76
N GLU A 104 -1.25 4.98 24.29
CA GLU A 104 -2.51 4.66 24.98
C GLU A 104 -3.01 3.22 24.75
N HIS A 105 -2.87 2.67 23.54
CA HIS A 105 -3.49 1.39 23.17
C HIS A 105 -2.57 0.18 23.32
N VAL A 106 -1.26 0.40 23.31
CA VAL A 106 -0.25 -0.66 23.44
C VAL A 106 0.23 -0.69 24.88
N GLU A 107 0.19 -1.86 25.48
CA GLU A 107 0.66 -2.10 26.85
C GLU A 107 2.09 -1.57 27.04
N ASN A 108 2.33 -0.84 28.13
CA ASN A 108 3.60 -0.15 28.40
C ASN A 108 4.83 -1.06 28.26
N GLY A 109 4.73 -2.33 28.68
CA GLY A 109 5.82 -3.31 28.56
C GLY A 109 6.05 -3.88 27.16
N LYS A 110 5.16 -3.62 26.20
CA LYS A 110 5.19 -4.16 24.83
C LYS A 110 5.35 -3.10 23.75
N GLN A 111 5.51 -1.82 24.12
CA GLN A 111 5.68 -0.73 23.16
C GLN A 111 6.96 -0.86 22.33
N ASN A 112 8.05 -1.37 22.91
CA ASN A 112 9.26 -1.69 22.15
C ASN A 112 8.96 -2.72 21.03
N LEU A 113 8.24 -3.80 21.36
CA LEU A 113 7.83 -4.82 20.38
C LEU A 113 7.01 -4.23 19.24
N TYR A 114 6.15 -3.25 19.52
CA TYR A 114 5.40 -2.54 18.48
C TYR A 114 6.33 -1.84 17.49
N PHE A 115 7.36 -1.13 17.97
CA PHE A 115 8.31 -0.45 17.11
C PHE A 115 9.19 -1.43 16.33
N ILE A 116 9.59 -2.57 16.91
CA ILE A 116 10.27 -3.65 16.18
C ILE A 116 9.41 -4.10 14.99
N MET A 117 8.10 -4.31 15.20
CA MET A 117 7.20 -4.72 14.11
C MET A 117 7.05 -3.63 13.04
N CYS A 118 7.12 -2.34 13.41
CA CYS A 118 7.13 -1.25 12.44
C CYS A 118 8.42 -1.24 11.59
N GLU A 119 9.57 -1.49 12.22
CA GLU A 119 10.88 -1.52 11.56
C GLU A 119 11.04 -2.75 10.66
N LEU A 120 10.56 -3.93 11.10
CA LEU A 120 10.48 -5.13 10.28
C LEU A 120 9.52 -4.94 9.10
N LEU A 121 8.41 -4.22 9.31
CA LEU A 121 7.49 -3.88 8.22
C LEU A 121 8.18 -3.00 7.18
N LEU A 122 8.91 -1.96 7.59
CA LEU A 122 9.68 -1.11 6.69
C LEU A 122 10.75 -1.92 5.94
N THR A 123 11.48 -2.78 6.66
CA THR A 123 12.51 -3.66 6.08
C THR A 123 11.93 -4.54 4.98
N ALA A 124 10.80 -5.19 5.26
CA ALA A 124 10.16 -6.08 4.29
C ALA A 124 9.66 -5.32 3.04
N LEU A 125 9.10 -4.12 3.24
CA LEU A 125 8.68 -3.26 2.11
C LEU A 125 9.86 -2.86 1.24
N LEU A 126 10.96 -2.39 1.83
CA LEU A 126 12.16 -1.99 1.08
C LEU A 126 12.77 -3.18 0.33
N ALA A 127 12.86 -4.34 0.99
CA ALA A 127 13.40 -5.54 0.37
C ALA A 127 12.53 -6.01 -0.80
N GLN A 128 11.20 -5.97 -0.68
CA GLN A 128 10.29 -6.25 -1.80
C GLN A 128 10.42 -5.26 -2.96
N VAL A 129 10.66 -3.98 -2.64
CA VAL A 129 10.86 -2.95 -3.66
C VAL A 129 12.15 -3.24 -4.45
N TYR A 130 13.26 -3.50 -3.76
CA TYR A 130 14.58 -3.61 -4.39
C TYR A 130 15.00 -5.03 -4.81
N THR A 131 14.38 -6.10 -4.34
CA THR A 131 14.82 -7.48 -4.66
C THR A 131 14.77 -7.79 -6.16
N ASN A 132 15.79 -8.47 -6.69
CA ASN A 132 15.81 -9.05 -8.03
C ASN A 132 15.58 -10.57 -8.03
N ASP A 133 15.27 -11.15 -6.86
CA ASP A 133 15.08 -12.58 -6.65
C ASP A 133 13.67 -12.87 -6.10
N LEU A 134 12.98 -13.85 -6.68
CA LEU A 134 11.59 -14.17 -6.32
C LEU A 134 11.46 -14.90 -4.98
N PHE A 135 12.42 -15.76 -4.63
CA PHE A 135 12.38 -16.46 -3.35
C PHE A 135 12.64 -15.49 -2.20
N THR A 136 13.56 -14.55 -2.39
CA THR A 136 13.81 -13.42 -1.49
C THR A 136 12.55 -12.58 -1.34
N ALA A 137 11.85 -12.27 -2.44
CA ALA A 137 10.57 -11.58 -2.38
C ALA A 137 9.54 -12.35 -1.53
N TYR A 138 9.45 -13.68 -1.69
CA TYR A 138 8.58 -14.55 -0.88
C TYR A 138 8.92 -14.49 0.62
N VAL A 139 10.20 -14.58 0.99
CA VAL A 139 10.63 -14.48 2.39
C VAL A 139 10.18 -13.16 3.01
N PHE A 140 10.35 -12.04 2.30
CA PHE A 140 9.92 -10.73 2.80
C PHE A 140 8.39 -10.53 2.76
N VAL A 141 7.66 -11.20 1.87
CA VAL A 141 6.18 -11.31 1.95
C VAL A 141 5.75 -11.91 3.30
N GLU A 142 6.44 -12.94 3.77
CA GLU A 142 6.11 -13.60 5.05
C GLU A 142 6.54 -12.77 6.27
N ILE A 143 7.72 -12.15 6.24
CA ILE A 143 8.14 -11.20 7.29
C ILE A 143 7.12 -10.06 7.41
N MET A 144 6.68 -9.50 6.27
CA MET A 144 5.64 -8.46 6.24
C MET A 144 4.32 -8.96 6.83
N THR A 145 3.94 -10.21 6.57
CA THR A 145 2.71 -10.83 7.07
C THR A 145 2.73 -10.95 8.60
N ILE A 146 3.84 -11.43 9.17
CA ILE A 146 4.03 -11.57 10.62
C ILE A 146 4.03 -10.20 11.31
N ALA A 147 4.77 -9.24 10.76
CA ALA A 147 4.82 -7.88 11.28
C ALA A 147 3.42 -7.24 11.30
N ALA A 148 2.70 -7.32 10.18
CA ALA A 148 1.33 -6.81 10.05
C ALA A 148 0.35 -7.47 11.04
N CYS A 149 0.42 -8.80 11.21
CA CYS A 149 -0.43 -9.51 12.16
C CYS A 149 -0.19 -9.01 13.60
N SER A 150 1.08 -8.88 14.00
CA SER A 150 1.46 -8.34 15.31
C SER A 150 0.99 -6.90 15.52
N LEU A 151 1.02 -6.07 14.47
CA LEU A 151 0.47 -4.71 14.51
C LEU A 151 -1.06 -4.69 14.69
N ILE A 152 -1.79 -5.70 14.18
CA ILE A 152 -3.24 -5.84 14.40
C ILE A 152 -3.54 -6.26 15.85
N THR A 153 -2.79 -7.21 16.41
CA THR A 153 -2.99 -7.73 17.76
C THR A 153 -2.48 -6.82 18.87
N SER A 154 -1.63 -5.84 18.54
CA SER A 154 -1.01 -4.90 19.50
C SER A 154 -2.01 -4.15 20.39
N ARG A 155 -3.25 -3.97 19.93
CA ARG A 155 -4.32 -3.35 20.72
C ARG A 155 -5.06 -4.40 21.54
N ILE A 156 -5.10 -4.20 22.85
CA ILE A 156 -5.79 -5.09 23.81
C ILE A 156 -7.31 -4.80 23.78
N LYS A 157 -8.04 -5.42 22.85
CA LYS A 157 -9.52 -5.47 22.84
C LYS A 157 -9.98 -6.84 22.34
N GLY A 158 -11.04 -7.41 22.92
CA GLY A 158 -11.46 -8.80 22.60
C GLY A 158 -11.69 -9.13 21.12
N ARG A 159 -12.01 -8.14 20.27
CA ARG A 159 -12.19 -8.34 18.82
C ARG A 159 -10.90 -8.35 18.00
N THR A 160 -9.75 -7.93 18.55
CA THR A 160 -8.49 -7.82 17.79
C THR A 160 -7.89 -9.18 17.49
N LEU A 161 -7.98 -10.14 18.42
CA LEU A 161 -7.51 -11.51 18.20
C LEU A 161 -8.25 -12.18 17.04
N PHE A 162 -9.59 -12.07 17.02
CA PHE A 162 -10.40 -12.63 15.95
C PHE A 162 -10.11 -12.01 14.57
N ALA A 163 -9.91 -10.68 14.52
CA ALA A 163 -9.52 -9.98 13.31
C ALA A 163 -8.13 -10.44 12.82
N ALA A 164 -7.17 -10.60 13.74
CA ALA A 164 -5.83 -11.08 13.43
C ALA A 164 -5.80 -12.55 12.97
N THR A 165 -6.61 -13.43 13.58
CA THR A 165 -6.73 -14.83 13.14
C THR A 165 -7.27 -14.92 11.72
N ARG A 166 -8.34 -14.17 11.40
CA ARG A 166 -8.88 -14.10 10.03
C ARG A 166 -7.88 -13.55 9.04
N TYR A 167 -7.17 -12.48 9.42
CA TYR A 167 -6.06 -11.92 8.65
C TYR A 167 -5.01 -12.99 8.35
N MET A 168 -4.54 -13.71 9.38
CA MET A 168 -3.47 -14.69 9.25
C MET A 168 -3.89 -15.86 8.36
N ILE A 169 -5.07 -16.44 8.57
CA ILE A 169 -5.57 -17.57 7.76
C ILE A 169 -5.61 -17.18 6.28
N MET A 170 -6.19 -16.03 5.95
CA MET A 170 -6.29 -15.59 4.56
C MET A 170 -4.91 -15.27 3.96
N ASN A 171 -4.02 -14.65 4.72
CA ASN A 171 -2.69 -14.30 4.21
C ASN A 171 -1.77 -15.52 4.06
N LEU A 172 -1.91 -16.56 4.90
CA LEU A 172 -1.21 -17.84 4.77
C LEU A 172 -1.72 -18.65 3.57
N LEU A 173 -3.03 -18.63 3.31
CA LEU A 173 -3.58 -19.20 2.06
C LEU A 173 -2.99 -18.49 0.84
N GLY A 174 -2.94 -17.16 0.87
CA GLY A 174 -2.35 -16.36 -0.21
C GLY A 174 -0.86 -16.66 -0.43
N SER A 175 -0.04 -16.73 0.63
CA SER A 175 1.37 -17.07 0.49
C SER A 175 1.61 -18.53 0.12
N GLY A 176 0.79 -19.47 0.60
CA GLY A 176 0.86 -20.86 0.17
C GLY A 176 0.64 -21.03 -1.33
N LEU A 177 -0.36 -20.35 -1.91
CA LEU A 177 -0.59 -20.35 -3.35
C LEU A 177 0.54 -19.66 -4.12
N PHE A 178 1.06 -18.53 -3.60
CA PHE A 178 2.19 -17.85 -4.21
C PHE A 178 3.46 -18.71 -4.22
N LEU A 179 3.77 -19.40 -3.11
CA LEU A 179 4.89 -20.33 -3.03
C LEU A 179 4.71 -21.51 -3.97
N LEU A 180 3.50 -22.08 -4.04
CA LEU A 180 3.20 -23.17 -4.97
C LEU A 180 3.45 -22.75 -6.42
N GLY A 181 2.96 -21.57 -6.81
CA GLY A 181 3.24 -20.98 -8.13
C GLY A 181 4.75 -20.77 -8.37
N LEU A 182 5.47 -20.27 -7.37
CA LEU A 182 6.93 -20.09 -7.44
C LEU A 182 7.66 -21.42 -7.62
N THR A 183 7.27 -22.48 -6.88
CA THR A 183 7.92 -23.80 -7.00
C THR A 183 7.70 -24.42 -8.38
N LEU A 184 6.51 -24.28 -8.94
CA LEU A 184 6.22 -24.76 -10.29
C LEU A 184 6.93 -23.92 -11.36
N LEU A 185 7.05 -22.60 -11.16
CA LEU A 185 7.84 -21.74 -12.04
C LEU A 185 9.33 -22.14 -12.04
N TYR A 186 9.86 -22.47 -10.86
CA TYR A 186 11.22 -22.96 -10.71
C TYR A 186 11.42 -24.34 -11.38
N ASP A 187 10.44 -25.24 -11.31
CA ASP A 187 10.48 -26.52 -12.03
C ASP A 187 10.55 -26.34 -13.55
N LEU A 188 9.84 -25.33 -14.08
CA LEU A 188 9.83 -25.02 -15.51
C LEU A 188 11.10 -24.28 -15.99
N THR A 189 11.65 -23.38 -15.17
CA THR A 189 12.69 -22.44 -15.60
C THR A 189 14.07 -22.76 -15.04
N GLY A 190 14.15 -23.37 -13.85
CA GLY A 190 15.40 -23.64 -13.13
C GLY A 190 16.06 -22.41 -12.49
N HIS A 191 15.41 -21.24 -12.53
CA HIS A 191 15.97 -19.96 -12.05
C HIS A 191 15.14 -19.32 -10.94
N LEU A 192 15.79 -18.50 -10.11
CA LEU A 192 15.15 -17.71 -9.04
C LEU A 192 15.28 -16.19 -9.26
N LEU A 193 16.30 -15.76 -10.02
CA LEU A 193 16.48 -14.37 -10.44
C LEU A 193 15.44 -14.00 -11.51
N MET A 194 14.84 -12.82 -11.37
CA MET A 194 13.73 -12.39 -12.22
C MET A 194 14.13 -12.29 -13.69
N GLU A 195 15.35 -11.82 -13.99
CA GLU A 195 15.84 -11.63 -15.36
C GLU A 195 16.03 -12.96 -16.10
N ASP A 196 16.71 -13.93 -15.48
CA ASP A 196 16.87 -15.28 -16.06
C ASP A 196 15.51 -15.97 -16.27
N ILE A 197 14.59 -15.82 -15.32
CA ILE A 197 13.24 -16.38 -15.45
C ILE A 197 12.50 -15.75 -16.64
N ARG A 198 12.65 -14.43 -16.86
CA ARG A 198 12.00 -13.72 -17.97
C ARG A 198 12.40 -14.28 -19.32
N GLU A 199 13.70 -14.53 -19.50
CA GLU A 199 14.23 -15.11 -20.72
C GLU A 199 13.65 -16.50 -20.96
N GLN A 200 13.69 -17.37 -19.95
CA GLN A 200 13.16 -18.73 -20.06
C GLN A 200 11.64 -18.76 -20.29
N VAL A 201 10.87 -17.93 -19.58
CA VAL A 201 9.42 -17.82 -19.78
C VAL A 201 9.10 -17.36 -21.20
N THR A 202 9.87 -16.43 -21.76
CA THR A 202 9.70 -15.96 -23.14
C THR A 202 9.99 -17.07 -24.15
N MET A 203 11.05 -17.85 -23.95
CA MET A 203 11.37 -19.02 -24.79
C MET A 203 10.27 -20.10 -24.71
N LEU A 204 9.83 -20.44 -23.50
CA LEU A 204 8.76 -21.42 -23.29
C LEU A 204 7.44 -20.97 -23.92
N ALA A 205 7.08 -19.69 -23.81
CA ALA A 205 5.88 -19.13 -24.42
C ALA A 205 5.92 -19.23 -25.97
N GLN A 206 7.07 -18.95 -26.58
CA GLN A 206 7.25 -19.05 -28.04
C GLN A 206 7.10 -20.49 -28.57
N THR A 207 7.47 -21.50 -27.77
CA THR A 207 7.33 -22.91 -28.18
C THR A 207 5.86 -23.37 -28.20
N GLY A 208 4.96 -22.70 -27.47
CA GLY A 208 3.55 -23.06 -27.34
C GLY A 208 3.25 -24.33 -26.53
N LEU A 209 4.24 -25.20 -26.30
CA LEU A 209 4.06 -26.49 -25.63
C LEU A 209 3.68 -26.35 -24.15
N TYR A 210 4.14 -25.28 -23.49
CA TYR A 210 3.98 -25.07 -22.04
C TYR A 210 2.89 -24.03 -21.69
N HIS A 211 2.01 -23.69 -22.63
CA HIS A 211 0.99 -22.65 -22.41
C HIS A 211 0.08 -22.96 -21.20
N GLN A 212 -0.37 -24.20 -21.06
CA GLN A 212 -1.24 -24.61 -19.94
C GLN A 212 -0.51 -24.59 -18.57
N PRO A 213 0.67 -25.24 -18.40
CA PRO A 213 1.45 -25.12 -17.17
C PRO A 213 1.74 -23.67 -16.77
N LEU A 214 2.15 -22.85 -17.73
CA LEU A 214 2.49 -21.45 -17.48
C LEU A 214 1.26 -20.65 -17.02
N THR A 215 0.09 -20.89 -17.62
CA THR A 215 -1.17 -20.27 -17.20
C THR A 215 -1.52 -20.65 -15.75
N VAL A 216 -1.34 -21.91 -15.36
CA VAL A 216 -1.57 -22.36 -13.97
C VAL A 216 -0.62 -21.67 -13.01
N VAL A 217 0.67 -21.58 -13.35
CA VAL A 217 1.70 -20.89 -12.56
C VAL A 217 1.33 -19.43 -12.33
N ILE A 218 1.03 -18.70 -13.40
CA ILE A 218 0.65 -17.29 -13.35
C ILE A 218 -0.62 -17.13 -12.51
N ALA A 219 -1.63 -18.00 -12.69
CA ALA A 219 -2.87 -17.94 -11.94
C ALA A 219 -2.64 -18.13 -10.44
N LEU A 220 -1.84 -19.11 -10.03
CA LEU A 220 -1.50 -19.35 -8.62
C LEU A 220 -0.79 -18.15 -7.99
N MET A 221 0.21 -17.59 -8.68
CA MET A 221 0.93 -16.41 -8.20
C MET A 221 0.02 -15.18 -8.09
N CYS A 222 -0.79 -14.92 -9.13
CA CYS A 222 -1.71 -13.79 -9.15
C CYS A 222 -2.81 -13.92 -8.09
N ILE A 223 -3.42 -15.09 -7.93
CA ILE A 223 -4.45 -15.34 -6.91
C ILE A 223 -3.84 -15.23 -5.51
N GLY A 224 -2.65 -15.79 -5.29
CA GLY A 224 -1.95 -15.69 -4.01
C GLY A 224 -1.75 -14.24 -3.57
N LEU A 225 -1.21 -13.39 -4.46
CA LEU A 225 -1.01 -11.97 -4.18
C LEU A 225 -2.33 -11.17 -4.17
N ALA A 226 -3.35 -11.57 -4.93
CA ALA A 226 -4.69 -10.98 -4.89
C ALA A 226 -5.38 -11.21 -3.52
N ILE A 227 -5.21 -12.40 -2.93
CA ILE A 227 -5.72 -12.69 -1.58
C ILE A 227 -5.02 -11.81 -0.54
N LYS A 228 -3.67 -11.73 -0.58
CA LYS A 228 -2.90 -10.91 0.36
C LYS A 228 -3.19 -9.41 0.23
N SER A 229 -3.48 -8.95 -0.99
CA SER A 229 -3.87 -7.57 -1.26
C SER A 229 -5.36 -7.28 -1.04
N ALA A 230 -6.18 -8.29 -0.71
CA ALA A 230 -7.62 -8.17 -0.50
C ALA A 230 -8.43 -7.72 -1.72
N LEU A 231 -8.05 -8.18 -2.92
CA LEU A 231 -8.89 -8.05 -4.11
C LEU A 231 -10.20 -8.82 -3.90
N PHE A 232 -11.31 -8.29 -4.40
CA PHE A 232 -12.59 -9.02 -4.41
C PHE A 232 -12.46 -10.35 -5.19
N PRO A 233 -13.01 -11.48 -4.72
CA PRO A 233 -13.88 -11.66 -3.55
C PRO A 233 -13.17 -11.92 -2.21
N PHE A 234 -11.83 -11.91 -2.17
CA PHE A 234 -10.99 -12.31 -1.03
C PHE A 234 -10.84 -11.25 0.08
N HIS A 235 -11.68 -10.22 0.09
CA HIS A 235 -11.50 -9.00 0.89
C HIS A 235 -12.09 -9.06 2.31
N THR A 236 -12.78 -10.13 2.69
CA THR A 236 -13.62 -10.20 3.91
C THR A 236 -12.84 -10.01 5.21
N TRP A 237 -11.54 -10.31 5.22
CA TRP A 237 -10.67 -10.13 6.38
C TRP A 237 -10.27 -8.66 6.62
N LEU A 238 -10.22 -7.84 5.56
CA LEU A 238 -9.62 -6.50 5.58
C LEU A 238 -10.39 -5.50 6.46
N PRO A 239 -11.73 -5.37 6.37
CA PRO A 239 -12.47 -4.38 7.15
C PRO A 239 -12.30 -4.53 8.66
N ASP A 240 -12.25 -5.77 9.14
CA ASP A 240 -12.07 -6.07 10.55
C ASP A 240 -10.62 -5.84 11.00
N ALA A 241 -9.64 -6.32 10.23
CA ALA A 241 -8.22 -6.12 10.53
C ALA A 241 -7.85 -4.63 10.66
N TYR A 242 -8.37 -3.80 9.75
CA TYR A 242 -8.10 -2.36 9.77
C TYR A 242 -8.97 -1.63 10.80
N GLY A 243 -10.26 -1.99 10.93
CA GLY A 243 -11.19 -1.27 11.80
C GLY A 243 -10.91 -1.42 13.30
N TYR A 244 -10.26 -2.50 13.72
CA TYR A 244 -10.01 -2.80 15.14
C TYR A 244 -8.58 -2.50 15.62
N SER A 245 -7.62 -2.30 14.72
CA SER A 245 -6.22 -2.01 15.06
C SER A 245 -6.02 -0.60 15.65
N THR A 246 -4.79 -0.28 16.07
CA THR A 246 -4.42 1.10 16.44
C THR A 246 -4.43 1.99 15.19
N PRO A 247 -4.68 3.31 15.30
CA PRO A 247 -4.75 4.20 14.14
C PRO A 247 -3.48 4.20 13.27
N ALA A 248 -2.29 4.17 13.89
CA ALA A 248 -1.02 3.99 13.18
C ALA A 248 -1.01 2.66 12.42
N SER A 249 -1.33 1.55 13.09
CA SER A 249 -1.40 0.24 12.43
C SER A 249 -2.41 0.23 11.28
N SER A 250 -3.62 0.79 11.44
CA SER A 250 -4.62 0.85 10.37
C SER A 250 -4.12 1.66 9.17
N ALA A 251 -3.43 2.79 9.44
CA ALA A 251 -2.81 3.61 8.41
C ALA A 251 -1.71 2.83 7.65
N MET A 252 -0.82 2.15 8.37
CA MET A 252 0.28 1.34 7.78
C MET A 252 -0.25 0.12 7.01
N LEU A 253 -1.19 -0.62 7.58
CA LEU A 253 -1.80 -1.80 6.96
C LEU A 253 -2.50 -1.44 5.64
N SER A 254 -3.31 -0.37 5.65
CA SER A 254 -4.01 0.07 4.46
C SER A 254 -3.07 0.67 3.43
N SER A 255 -2.13 1.52 3.84
CA SER A 255 -1.35 2.35 2.92
C SER A 255 -0.10 1.65 2.39
N LEU A 256 0.47 0.73 3.17
CA LEU A 256 1.76 0.09 2.86
C LEU A 256 1.62 -1.41 2.60
N VAL A 257 1.07 -2.18 3.54
CA VAL A 257 1.09 -3.67 3.46
C VAL A 257 0.43 -4.19 2.19
N SER A 258 -0.81 -3.79 1.92
CA SER A 258 -1.47 -4.21 0.68
C SER A 258 -0.78 -3.68 -0.58
N LYS A 259 -0.10 -2.54 -0.51
CA LYS A 259 0.59 -1.92 -1.65
C LYS A 259 1.91 -2.62 -1.95
N GLY A 260 2.63 -3.11 -0.94
CA GLY A 260 3.82 -3.93 -1.11
C GLY A 260 3.52 -5.20 -1.90
N TYR A 261 2.43 -5.91 -1.57
CA TYR A 261 2.01 -7.09 -2.33
C TYR A 261 1.62 -6.76 -3.77
N ILE A 262 0.90 -5.65 -4.00
CA ILE A 262 0.50 -5.26 -5.36
C ILE A 262 1.70 -4.80 -6.18
N PHE A 263 2.65 -4.06 -5.58
CA PHE A 263 3.89 -3.68 -6.24
C PHE A 263 4.70 -4.91 -6.64
N LEU A 264 4.81 -5.92 -5.76
CA LEU A 264 5.44 -7.19 -6.10
C LEU A 264 4.72 -7.91 -7.26
N LEU A 265 3.37 -7.89 -7.28
CA LEU A 265 2.61 -8.46 -8.40
C LEU A 265 2.92 -7.74 -9.72
N ILE A 266 2.97 -6.40 -9.71
CA ILE A 266 3.37 -5.61 -10.90
C ILE A 266 4.79 -5.98 -11.32
N LYS A 267 5.72 -6.15 -10.37
CA LYS A 267 7.09 -6.59 -10.63
C LYS A 267 7.15 -7.98 -11.28
N ILE A 268 6.36 -8.93 -10.80
CA ILE A 268 6.24 -10.27 -11.41
C ILE A 268 5.68 -10.18 -12.83
N ILE A 269 4.59 -9.42 -13.02
CA ILE A 269 3.95 -9.26 -14.34
C ILE A 269 4.92 -8.66 -15.34
N TYR A 270 5.70 -7.64 -14.96
CA TYR A 270 6.57 -6.93 -15.88
C TYR A 270 7.91 -7.65 -16.09
N ARG A 271 8.56 -8.08 -15.01
CA ARG A 271 9.95 -8.55 -15.01
C ARG A 271 10.12 -10.06 -15.05
N VAL A 272 9.07 -10.83 -14.79
CA VAL A 272 9.15 -12.30 -14.73
C VAL A 272 8.33 -12.91 -15.85
N ILE A 273 7.06 -12.53 -15.95
CA ILE A 273 6.12 -13.17 -16.88
C ILE A 273 6.07 -12.43 -18.22
N GLY A 274 6.00 -11.11 -18.19
CA GLY A 274 5.77 -10.24 -19.36
C GLY A 274 4.32 -9.97 -19.67
N LEU A 275 4.06 -8.76 -20.16
CA LEU A 275 2.71 -8.32 -20.51
C LEU A 275 2.06 -9.17 -21.61
N ASP A 276 2.82 -9.61 -22.61
CA ASP A 276 2.28 -10.40 -23.72
C ASP A 276 1.80 -11.77 -23.24
N VAL A 277 2.63 -12.47 -22.45
CA VAL A 277 2.27 -13.77 -21.86
C VAL A 277 1.07 -13.65 -20.92
N ILE A 278 0.97 -12.57 -20.15
CA ILE A 278 -0.20 -12.31 -19.29
C ILE A 278 -1.47 -12.14 -20.13
N ARG A 279 -1.42 -11.38 -21.23
CA ARG A 279 -2.57 -11.18 -22.12
C ARG A 279 -2.97 -12.48 -22.80
N ASP A 280 -2.01 -13.25 -23.29
CA ASP A 280 -2.24 -14.52 -23.98
C ASP A 280 -2.86 -15.57 -23.02
N SER A 281 -2.50 -15.54 -21.74
CA SER A 281 -3.09 -16.40 -20.71
C SER A 281 -4.54 -16.02 -20.33
N GLY A 282 -4.99 -14.81 -20.68
CA GLY A 282 -6.30 -14.26 -20.32
C GLY A 282 -6.47 -13.90 -18.84
N ILE A 283 -5.41 -13.94 -18.03
CA ILE A 283 -5.46 -13.64 -16.59
C ILE A 283 -5.72 -12.14 -16.33
N ASP A 284 -5.30 -11.27 -17.25
CA ASP A 284 -5.65 -9.84 -17.24
C ASP A 284 -7.17 -9.62 -17.19
N ASN A 285 -7.94 -10.38 -17.98
CA ASN A 285 -9.40 -10.31 -18.00
C ASN A 285 -10.02 -10.71 -16.66
N VAL A 286 -9.51 -11.77 -16.04
CA VAL A 286 -10.01 -12.24 -14.74
C VAL A 286 -9.75 -11.20 -13.66
N LEU A 287 -8.53 -10.66 -13.62
CA LEU A 287 -8.17 -9.58 -12.69
C LEU A 287 -9.02 -8.33 -12.93
N LEU A 288 -9.28 -7.98 -14.19
CA LEU A 288 -10.14 -6.85 -14.56
C LEU A 288 -11.57 -7.06 -14.05
N ILE A 289 -12.17 -8.22 -14.24
CA ILE A 289 -13.54 -8.51 -13.76
C ILE A 289 -13.60 -8.41 -12.22
N PHE A 290 -12.65 -9.03 -11.53
CA PHE A 290 -12.56 -8.97 -10.06
C PHE A 290 -12.36 -7.54 -9.56
N ALA A 291 -11.54 -6.76 -10.26
CA ALA A 291 -11.33 -5.34 -9.98
C ALA A 291 -12.61 -4.52 -10.13
N LEU A 292 -13.30 -4.62 -11.26
CA LEU A 292 -14.51 -3.86 -11.54
C LEU A 292 -15.63 -4.18 -10.54
N VAL A 293 -15.84 -5.46 -10.24
CA VAL A 293 -16.81 -5.88 -9.22
C VAL A 293 -16.36 -5.41 -7.83
N GLY A 294 -15.07 -5.50 -7.51
CA GLY A 294 -14.51 -5.04 -6.24
C GLY A 294 -14.69 -3.54 -5.99
N ILE A 295 -14.55 -2.71 -7.03
CA ILE A 295 -14.80 -1.27 -6.97
C ILE A 295 -16.25 -1.00 -6.52
N VAL A 296 -17.22 -1.66 -7.15
CA VAL A 296 -18.65 -1.47 -6.85
C VAL A 296 -19.00 -2.06 -5.48
N MET A 297 -18.67 -3.33 -5.23
CA MET A 297 -19.03 -4.05 -4.01
C MET A 297 -18.36 -3.47 -2.76
N GLY A 298 -17.10 -3.04 -2.86
CA GLY A 298 -16.40 -2.34 -1.79
C GLY A 298 -17.10 -1.01 -1.44
N SER A 299 -17.52 -0.26 -2.45
CA SER A 299 -18.22 1.02 -2.27
C SER A 299 -19.62 0.84 -1.67
N VAL A 300 -20.38 -0.16 -2.13
CA VAL A 300 -21.71 -0.50 -1.57
C VAL A 300 -21.59 -0.93 -0.11
N SER A 301 -20.57 -1.72 0.23
CA SER A 301 -20.31 -2.15 1.61
C SER A 301 -19.92 -0.96 2.49
N ALA A 302 -19.13 -0.02 1.99
CA ALA A 302 -18.78 1.20 2.71
C ALA A 302 -20.01 2.08 3.03
N ILE A 303 -20.98 2.19 2.10
CA ILE A 303 -22.23 2.95 2.30
C ILE A 303 -23.10 2.37 3.42
N ARG A 304 -23.12 1.03 3.55
CA ARG A 304 -23.93 0.31 4.54
C ARG A 304 -23.34 0.35 5.94
N GLU A 305 -22.06 0.66 6.05
CA GLU A 305 -21.34 0.64 7.31
C GLU A 305 -21.79 1.80 8.23
N ARG A 306 -21.80 1.56 9.54
CA ARG A 306 -22.20 2.55 10.57
C ARG A 306 -21.02 3.08 11.38
N ASP A 307 -19.89 2.37 11.33
CA ASP A 307 -18.63 2.72 11.99
C ASP A 307 -17.71 3.41 10.97
N ILE A 308 -17.24 4.62 11.31
CA ILE A 308 -16.39 5.41 10.41
C ILE A 308 -15.08 4.70 10.04
N ARG A 309 -14.47 3.95 10.97
CA ARG A 309 -13.20 3.24 10.69
C ARG A 309 -13.44 2.09 9.73
N ARG A 310 -14.50 1.32 9.95
CA ARG A 310 -14.86 0.22 9.03
C ARG A 310 -15.28 0.74 7.65
N MET A 311 -15.93 1.91 7.58
CA MET A 311 -16.24 2.57 6.31
C MET A 311 -14.96 2.96 5.54
N VAL A 312 -13.98 3.54 6.23
CA VAL A 312 -12.65 3.85 5.63
C VAL A 312 -11.92 2.58 5.19
N SER A 313 -12.09 1.47 5.92
CA SER A 313 -11.57 0.15 5.53
C SER A 313 -12.25 -0.41 4.28
N TYR A 314 -13.59 -0.43 4.20
CA TYR A 314 -14.31 -0.91 3.01
C TYR A 314 -14.02 -0.07 1.78
N SER A 315 -13.90 1.25 1.94
CA SER A 315 -13.46 2.10 0.83
C SER A 315 -12.02 1.80 0.40
N SER A 316 -11.19 1.12 1.20
CA SER A 316 -9.87 0.65 0.73
C SER A 316 -10.01 -0.53 -0.23
N VAL A 317 -11.00 -1.41 -0.02
CA VAL A 317 -11.32 -2.53 -0.94
C VAL A 317 -11.67 -1.99 -2.32
N ALA A 318 -12.52 -0.95 -2.37
CA ALA A 318 -12.89 -0.32 -3.64
C ALA A 318 -11.65 0.22 -4.38
N GLN A 319 -10.77 0.94 -3.68
CA GLN A 319 -9.57 1.56 -4.23
C GLN A 319 -8.49 0.54 -4.63
N ILE A 320 -8.37 -0.60 -3.92
CA ILE A 320 -7.56 -1.73 -4.38
C ILE A 320 -8.08 -2.24 -5.73
N GLY A 321 -9.40 -2.29 -5.91
CA GLY A 321 -10.03 -2.58 -7.20
C GLY A 321 -9.55 -1.64 -8.32
N TYR A 322 -9.38 -0.34 -8.09
CA TYR A 322 -8.82 0.56 -9.12
C TYR A 322 -7.40 0.18 -9.52
N ILE A 323 -6.55 -0.24 -8.58
CA ILE A 323 -5.18 -0.65 -8.88
C ILE A 323 -5.19 -1.89 -9.77
N PHE A 324 -5.98 -2.91 -9.40
CA PHE A 324 -6.12 -4.13 -10.20
C PHE A 324 -6.82 -3.90 -11.53
N MET A 325 -7.69 -2.91 -11.65
CA MET A 325 -8.28 -2.49 -12.93
C MET A 325 -7.18 -1.99 -13.87
N GLY A 326 -6.22 -1.19 -13.37
CA GLY A 326 -5.04 -0.78 -14.15
C GLY A 326 -4.19 -1.95 -14.61
N ILE A 327 -3.96 -2.93 -13.73
CA ILE A 327 -3.26 -4.18 -14.08
C ILE A 327 -4.04 -4.97 -15.14
N GLY A 328 -5.36 -5.10 -14.97
CA GLY A 328 -6.25 -5.85 -15.85
C GLY A 328 -6.53 -5.18 -17.20
N LEU A 329 -6.23 -3.89 -17.37
CA LEU A 329 -6.17 -3.26 -18.70
C LEU A 329 -5.04 -3.89 -19.55
N GLY A 330 -4.01 -4.43 -18.89
CA GLY A 330 -2.91 -5.12 -19.54
C GLY A 330 -2.00 -4.20 -20.36
N THR A 331 -2.11 -2.87 -20.25
CA THR A 331 -1.29 -1.90 -20.99
C THR A 331 -0.28 -1.20 -20.07
N GLU A 332 0.78 -0.65 -20.67
CA GLU A 332 1.77 0.14 -19.93
C GLU A 332 1.13 1.39 -19.29
N ALA A 333 0.25 2.09 -20.02
CA ALA A 333 -0.52 3.21 -19.46
C ALA A 333 -1.40 2.78 -18.27
N GLY A 334 -1.99 1.58 -18.31
CA GLY A 334 -2.73 1.00 -17.19
C GLY A 334 -1.86 0.75 -15.96
N LEU A 335 -0.63 0.27 -16.17
CA LEU A 335 0.35 0.07 -15.09
C LEU A 335 0.87 1.40 -14.51
N VAL A 336 1.14 2.40 -15.34
CA VAL A 336 1.49 3.76 -14.88
C VAL A 336 0.37 4.32 -13.99
N ALA A 337 -0.88 4.20 -14.44
CA ALA A 337 -2.05 4.63 -13.66
C ALA A 337 -2.18 3.86 -12.34
N ALA A 338 -1.93 2.54 -12.34
CA ALA A 338 -1.96 1.70 -11.15
C ALA A 338 -0.88 2.10 -10.13
N LEU A 339 0.37 2.32 -10.57
CA LEU A 339 1.49 2.74 -9.73
C LEU A 339 1.26 4.15 -9.15
N PHE A 340 0.74 5.08 -9.95
CA PHE A 340 0.37 6.39 -9.45
C PHE A 340 -0.78 6.30 -8.43
N HIS A 341 -1.78 5.45 -8.68
CA HIS A 341 -2.87 5.20 -7.74
C HIS A 341 -2.37 4.61 -6.42
N ILE A 342 -1.38 3.70 -6.44
CA ILE A 342 -0.76 3.15 -5.23
C ILE A 342 -0.29 4.28 -4.31
N ILE A 343 0.43 5.26 -4.84
CA ILE A 343 0.99 6.40 -4.09
C ILE A 343 -0.14 7.32 -3.61
N ALA A 344 -1.03 7.74 -4.51
CA ALA A 344 -2.14 8.64 -4.19
C ALA A 344 -3.09 8.04 -3.14
N HIS A 345 -3.42 6.75 -3.28
CA HIS A 345 -4.27 6.03 -2.35
C HIS A 345 -3.60 5.84 -0.98
N ALA A 346 -2.31 5.52 -0.94
CA ALA A 346 -1.56 5.37 0.30
C ALA A 346 -1.44 6.71 1.08
N ALA A 347 -1.21 7.82 0.37
CA ALA A 347 -1.21 9.16 0.96
C ALA A 347 -2.59 9.55 1.54
N ALA A 348 -3.68 9.28 0.81
CA ALA A 348 -5.02 9.62 1.27
C ALA A 348 -5.50 8.71 2.43
N LYS A 349 -5.20 7.41 2.39
CA LYS A 349 -5.68 6.46 3.41
C LYS A 349 -5.00 6.64 4.75
N SER A 350 -3.68 6.81 4.76
CA SER A 350 -2.96 7.12 6.00
C SER A 350 -3.56 8.33 6.69
N MET A 351 -3.82 9.41 5.94
CA MET A 351 -4.49 10.61 6.41
C MET A 351 -5.92 10.33 6.92
N LEU A 352 -6.73 9.55 6.20
CA LEU A 352 -8.10 9.23 6.59
C LEU A 352 -8.17 8.41 7.89
N PHE A 353 -7.31 7.40 8.06
CA PHE A 353 -7.28 6.59 9.28
C PHE A 353 -6.84 7.40 10.51
N LEU A 354 -5.81 8.23 10.35
CA LEU A 354 -5.29 9.09 11.42
C LEU A 354 -6.30 10.19 11.80
N SER A 355 -6.85 10.91 10.81
CA SER A 355 -7.85 11.95 11.05
C SER A 355 -9.14 11.38 11.66
N THR A 356 -9.61 10.21 11.19
CA THR A 356 -10.73 9.50 11.81
C THR A 356 -10.48 9.21 13.29
N SER A 357 -9.24 8.88 13.67
CA SER A 357 -8.91 8.69 15.09
C SER A 357 -9.00 10.00 15.87
N GLY A 358 -8.48 11.10 15.33
CA GLY A 358 -8.56 12.42 15.98
C GLY A 358 -10.00 12.91 16.14
N LEU A 359 -10.90 12.57 15.20
CA LEU A 359 -12.34 12.86 15.29
C LEU A 359 -13.04 11.97 16.33
N CYS A 360 -12.67 10.69 16.42
CA CYS A 360 -13.18 9.79 17.46
C CYS A 360 -12.74 10.21 18.86
N GLU A 361 -11.50 10.65 19.02
CA GLU A 361 -10.90 11.07 20.29
C GLU A 361 -11.70 12.20 20.94
N VAL A 362 -11.95 13.28 20.20
CA VAL A 362 -12.79 14.39 20.68
C VAL A 362 -14.27 14.04 20.85
N SER A 363 -14.67 12.84 20.44
CA SER A 363 -16.02 12.27 20.60
C SER A 363 -16.07 11.13 21.63
N GLY A 364 -15.10 11.05 22.55
CA GLY A 364 -15.06 10.04 23.61
C GLY A 364 -14.82 8.62 23.08
N GLU A 365 -13.92 8.49 22.10
CA GLU A 365 -13.57 7.23 21.40
C GLU A 365 -14.74 6.53 20.67
N ARG A 366 -15.85 7.23 20.47
CA ARG A 366 -17.02 6.74 19.75
C ARG A 366 -16.80 6.77 18.24
N ARG A 367 -17.32 5.77 17.53
CA ARG A 367 -17.08 5.55 16.09
C ARG A 367 -18.32 5.68 15.22
N LEU A 368 -19.50 5.75 15.83
CA LEU A 368 -20.76 5.82 15.11
C LEU A 368 -20.96 7.23 14.57
N PHE A 369 -21.45 7.36 13.33
CA PHE A 369 -21.67 8.65 12.69
C PHE A 369 -22.49 9.65 13.52
N ARG A 370 -23.46 9.17 14.31
CA ARG A 370 -24.27 10.03 15.20
C ARG A 370 -23.44 10.75 16.26
N ASP A 371 -22.40 10.10 16.77
CA ASP A 371 -21.54 10.58 17.85
C ASP A 371 -20.40 11.47 17.32
N LEU A 372 -20.21 11.52 16.01
CA LEU A 372 -19.17 12.31 15.35
C LEU A 372 -19.66 13.69 14.90
N ARG A 373 -20.93 14.04 15.15
CA ARG A 373 -21.46 15.37 14.80
C ARG A 373 -20.71 16.46 15.56
N GLY A 374 -20.24 17.46 14.84
CA GLY A 374 -19.46 18.59 15.38
C GLY A 374 -18.05 18.20 15.81
N SER A 375 -17.57 17.01 15.47
CA SER A 375 -16.18 16.59 15.78
C SER A 375 -15.14 17.42 15.02
N ALA A 376 -15.48 17.88 13.81
CA ALA A 376 -14.57 18.71 13.01
C ALA A 376 -14.32 20.10 13.63
N TYR A 377 -15.31 20.68 14.31
CA TYR A 377 -15.10 21.95 15.04
C TYR A 377 -14.29 21.77 16.33
N ARG A 378 -14.37 20.58 16.95
CA ARG A 378 -13.61 20.24 18.17
C ARG A 378 -12.16 19.88 17.86
N ASN A 379 -11.89 19.25 16.72
CA ASN A 379 -10.54 18.99 16.22
C ASN A 379 -10.44 19.47 14.75
N PRO A 380 -10.16 20.76 14.52
CA PRO A 380 -10.10 21.34 13.18
C PRO A 380 -9.07 20.68 12.27
N ILE A 381 -7.91 20.30 12.80
CA ILE A 381 -6.85 19.67 12.02
C ILE A 381 -7.32 18.32 11.49
N ALA A 382 -7.92 17.48 12.34
CA ALA A 382 -8.48 16.21 11.92
C ALA A 382 -9.68 16.39 10.96
N GLY A 383 -10.52 17.40 11.20
CA GLY A 383 -11.63 17.75 10.31
C GLY A 383 -11.18 18.12 8.90
N ILE A 384 -10.19 19.01 8.77
CA ILE A 384 -9.63 19.44 7.48
C ILE A 384 -8.92 18.26 6.80
N ALA A 385 -8.09 17.51 7.52
CA ALA A 385 -7.40 16.35 6.96
C ALA A 385 -8.38 15.28 6.45
N PHE A 386 -9.48 15.04 7.17
CA PHE A 386 -10.53 14.12 6.70
C PHE A 386 -11.20 14.63 5.42
N VAL A 387 -11.50 15.94 5.33
CA VAL A 387 -12.08 16.55 4.12
C VAL A 387 -11.15 16.39 2.92
N VAL A 388 -9.88 16.75 3.06
CA VAL A 388 -8.89 16.61 1.98
C VAL A 388 -8.75 15.15 1.55
N GLY A 389 -8.73 14.21 2.51
CA GLY A 389 -8.67 12.77 2.21
C GLY A 389 -9.91 12.26 1.49
N ALA A 390 -11.08 12.68 1.96
CA ALA A 390 -12.37 12.38 1.34
C ALA A 390 -12.42 12.91 -0.09
N PHE A 391 -11.99 14.15 -0.32
CA PHE A 391 -11.96 14.79 -1.63
C PHE A 391 -10.97 14.11 -2.57
N SER A 392 -9.81 13.68 -2.07
CA SER A 392 -8.86 12.86 -2.83
C SER A 392 -9.49 11.53 -3.26
N MET A 393 -10.16 10.81 -2.37
CA MET A 393 -10.82 9.53 -2.71
C MET A 393 -12.04 9.66 -3.64
N VAL A 394 -12.79 10.76 -3.51
CA VAL A 394 -13.86 11.10 -4.46
C VAL A 394 -13.27 11.41 -5.83
N GLY A 395 -12.14 12.09 -5.88
CA GLY A 395 -11.51 12.56 -7.11
C GLY A 395 -11.94 13.98 -7.45
N ILE A 396 -11.93 14.89 -6.48
CA ILE A 396 -12.12 16.33 -6.73
C ILE A 396 -10.86 16.88 -7.42
N PRO A 397 -10.99 17.82 -8.39
CA PRO A 397 -9.86 18.47 -9.04
C PRO A 397 -8.79 18.97 -8.04
N PHE A 398 -7.53 19.00 -8.49
CA PHE A 398 -6.34 19.35 -7.69
C PHE A 398 -5.92 18.35 -6.61
N MET A 399 -6.61 17.21 -6.47
CA MET A 399 -6.21 16.13 -5.56
C MET A 399 -5.58 14.97 -6.30
N GLY A 400 -4.65 14.25 -5.65
CA GLY A 400 -3.99 13.08 -6.26
C GLY A 400 -4.95 12.00 -6.77
N GLY A 401 -6.06 11.73 -6.08
CA GLY A 401 -7.03 10.73 -6.55
C GLY A 401 -7.80 11.13 -7.81
N PHE A 402 -7.93 12.42 -8.13
CA PHE A 402 -8.48 12.87 -9.41
C PHE A 402 -7.51 12.55 -10.56
N MET A 403 -6.24 12.92 -10.39
CA MET A 403 -5.19 12.64 -11.39
C MET A 403 -5.07 11.14 -11.67
N SER A 404 -5.19 10.31 -10.63
CA SER A 404 -5.19 8.86 -10.80
C SER A 404 -6.38 8.36 -11.63
N LYS A 405 -7.60 8.84 -11.35
CA LYS A 405 -8.79 8.45 -12.14
C LYS A 405 -8.71 8.93 -13.58
N LEU A 406 -8.14 10.11 -13.81
CA LEU A 406 -7.87 10.59 -15.17
C LEU A 406 -6.90 9.67 -15.91
N CYS A 407 -5.81 9.23 -15.26
CA CYS A 407 -4.87 8.29 -15.87
C CYS A 407 -5.53 6.94 -16.22
N PHE A 408 -6.44 6.44 -15.37
CA PHE A 408 -7.21 5.23 -15.71
C PHE A 408 -8.17 5.45 -16.88
N ALA A 409 -8.83 6.61 -16.94
CA ALA A 409 -9.71 6.95 -18.05
C ALA A 409 -8.92 7.05 -19.36
N SER A 410 -7.76 7.70 -19.36
CA SER A 410 -6.90 7.78 -20.55
C SER A 410 -6.37 6.42 -20.98
N ALA A 411 -5.88 5.60 -20.04
CA ALA A 411 -5.43 4.24 -20.33
C ALA A 411 -6.55 3.35 -20.90
N ALA A 412 -7.79 3.52 -20.43
CA ALA A 412 -8.95 2.81 -20.98
C ALA A 412 -9.29 3.26 -22.40
N MET A 413 -9.15 4.56 -22.70
CA MET A 413 -9.38 5.10 -24.04
C MET A 413 -8.36 4.58 -25.07
N GLU A 414 -7.11 4.37 -24.66
CA GLU A 414 -6.08 3.78 -25.53
C GLU A 414 -6.39 2.33 -25.91
N VAL A 415 -6.99 1.55 -24.99
CA VAL A 415 -7.41 0.16 -25.25
C VAL A 415 -8.61 0.11 -26.20
N GLY A 416 -9.57 1.03 -26.04
CA GLY A 416 -10.78 1.08 -26.85
C GLY A 416 -11.76 -0.09 -26.60
N GLY A 417 -12.76 -0.21 -27.48
CA GLY A 417 -13.72 -1.31 -27.50
C GLY A 417 -14.59 -1.44 -26.24
N GLU A 418 -15.00 -2.68 -25.94
CA GLU A 418 -15.87 -2.99 -24.79
C GLU A 418 -15.16 -2.76 -23.45
N ARG A 419 -13.85 -3.04 -23.38
CA ARG A 419 -13.03 -2.79 -22.17
C ARG A 419 -13.08 -1.32 -21.77
N MET A 420 -12.96 -0.41 -22.73
CA MET A 420 -13.08 1.04 -22.50
C MET A 420 -14.44 1.40 -21.88
N LEU A 421 -15.54 0.95 -22.51
CA LEU A 421 -16.89 1.28 -22.05
C LEU A 421 -17.14 0.79 -20.61
N LEU A 422 -16.73 -0.45 -20.30
CA LEU A 422 -16.88 -1.02 -18.97
C LEU A 422 -16.09 -0.23 -17.91
N VAL A 423 -14.83 0.09 -18.19
CA VAL A 423 -13.98 0.84 -17.26
C VAL A 423 -14.54 2.25 -17.02
N LEU A 424 -14.89 2.98 -18.07
CA LEU A 424 -15.44 4.34 -17.94
C LEU A 424 -16.77 4.35 -17.17
N LEU A 425 -17.65 3.38 -17.42
CA LEU A 425 -18.91 3.22 -16.71
C LEU A 425 -18.69 2.94 -15.22
N VAL A 426 -17.77 2.03 -14.88
CA VAL A 426 -17.43 1.73 -13.48
C VAL A 426 -16.74 2.90 -12.79
N LEU A 427 -15.88 3.65 -13.48
CA LEU A 427 -15.28 4.89 -12.97
C LEU A 427 -16.34 5.95 -12.63
N ALA A 428 -17.35 6.12 -13.48
CA ALA A 428 -18.46 7.03 -13.23
C ALA A 428 -19.31 6.60 -12.02
N ILE A 429 -19.75 5.34 -12.00
CA ILE A 429 -20.55 4.77 -10.90
C ILE A 429 -19.80 4.88 -9.58
N SER A 430 -18.53 4.47 -9.56
CA SER A 430 -17.73 4.48 -8.34
C SER A 430 -17.44 5.89 -7.83
N THR A 431 -17.32 6.88 -8.70
CA THR A 431 -17.19 8.29 -8.30
C THR A 431 -18.48 8.79 -7.63
N ALA A 432 -19.65 8.43 -8.16
CA ALA A 432 -20.92 8.72 -7.51
C ALA A 432 -21.03 8.03 -6.14
N LEU A 433 -20.71 6.73 -6.06
CA LEU A 433 -20.74 5.99 -4.80
C LEU A 433 -19.76 6.57 -3.76
N ASN A 434 -18.53 6.88 -4.16
CA ASN A 434 -17.53 7.53 -3.30
C ASN A 434 -18.06 8.85 -2.74
N THR A 435 -18.70 9.66 -3.57
CA THR A 435 -19.33 10.91 -3.15
C THR A 435 -20.39 10.65 -2.09
N LEU A 436 -21.25 9.64 -2.28
CA LEU A 436 -22.34 9.34 -1.35
C LEU A 436 -21.86 9.03 0.07
N TYR A 437 -20.82 8.22 0.26
CA TYR A 437 -20.36 7.88 1.62
C TYR A 437 -19.35 8.87 2.19
N PHE A 438 -18.42 9.40 1.39
CA PHE A 438 -17.43 10.35 1.90
C PHE A 438 -18.04 11.73 2.17
N LEU A 439 -18.82 12.29 1.23
CA LEU A 439 -19.39 13.62 1.40
C LEU A 439 -20.48 13.61 2.49
N ARG A 440 -21.27 12.53 2.59
CA ARG A 440 -22.16 12.32 3.75
C ARG A 440 -21.40 12.33 5.07
N THR A 441 -20.22 11.71 5.12
CA THR A 441 -19.40 11.70 6.34
C THR A 441 -18.86 13.10 6.64
N VAL A 442 -18.34 13.81 5.64
CA VAL A 442 -17.90 15.21 5.75
C VAL A 442 -19.03 16.10 6.29
N ILE A 443 -20.22 16.04 5.69
CA ILE A 443 -21.38 16.81 6.18
C ILE A 443 -21.70 16.43 7.63
N THR A 444 -21.62 15.15 7.98
CA THR A 444 -21.93 14.67 9.34
C THR A 444 -20.98 15.24 10.38
N ILE A 445 -19.67 15.29 10.12
CA ILE A 445 -18.67 15.77 11.10
C ILE A 445 -18.76 17.29 11.35
N TYR A 446 -19.33 18.05 10.41
CA TYR A 446 -19.61 19.49 10.53
C TYR A 446 -21.06 19.81 10.93
N ARG A 447 -21.94 18.82 11.11
CA ARG A 447 -23.30 19.07 11.65
C ARG A 447 -23.22 19.45 13.13
N PRO A 448 -24.17 20.26 13.63
CA PRO A 448 -24.26 20.57 15.05
C PRO A 448 -24.31 19.31 15.91
N THR A 449 -23.63 19.36 17.05
CA THR A 449 -23.62 18.24 18.00
C THR A 449 -25.01 18.04 18.61
N ILE A 450 -25.37 16.78 18.87
CA ILE A 450 -26.59 16.42 19.62
C ILE A 450 -26.26 16.25 21.11
N ARG A 451 -24.96 16.12 21.45
CA ARG A 451 -24.48 15.79 22.78
C ARG A 451 -23.34 16.70 23.19
N GLU A 452 -23.22 16.95 24.48
CA GLU A 452 -22.04 17.60 25.03
C GLU A 452 -20.93 16.57 25.23
N TYR A 453 -19.69 17.02 25.01
CA TYR A 453 -18.48 16.24 25.22
C TYR A 453 -17.53 17.07 26.10
N PRO A 454 -17.71 17.02 27.43
CA PRO A 454 -16.99 17.90 28.37
C PRO A 454 -15.46 17.75 28.25
N GLU A 455 -14.99 16.52 28.04
CA GLU A 455 -13.57 16.20 27.84
C GLU A 455 -12.96 16.78 26.56
N ALA A 456 -13.79 17.28 25.63
CA ALA A 456 -13.31 17.92 24.40
C ALA A 456 -13.08 19.44 24.55
N ALA A 457 -13.49 20.04 25.68
CA ALA A 457 -13.25 21.45 25.95
C ALA A 457 -11.75 21.69 26.17
N GLY A 458 -11.12 22.51 25.32
CA GLY A 458 -9.68 22.78 25.40
C GLY A 458 -8.79 21.69 24.82
N PHE A 459 -9.33 20.79 23.99
CA PHE A 459 -8.52 19.76 23.33
C PHE A 459 -7.47 20.39 22.40
N HIS A 460 -6.20 20.08 22.64
CA HIS A 460 -5.10 20.44 21.75
C HIS A 460 -4.39 19.18 21.25
N PRO A 461 -4.38 18.92 19.93
CA PRO A 461 -3.66 17.78 19.40
C PRO A 461 -2.16 17.96 19.66
N ARG A 462 -1.46 16.85 19.93
CA ARG A 462 0.01 16.87 20.03
C ARG A 462 0.62 17.41 18.74
N ALA A 463 1.73 18.14 18.86
CA ALA A 463 2.44 18.70 17.71
C ALA A 463 2.80 17.65 16.66
N SER A 464 3.17 16.42 17.06
CA SER A 464 3.49 15.34 16.11
C SER A 464 2.29 14.93 15.25
N PHE A 465 1.08 14.94 15.80
CA PHE A 465 -0.16 14.69 15.05
C PHE A 465 -0.42 15.82 14.06
N ALA A 466 -0.30 17.08 14.51
CA ALA A 466 -0.50 18.23 13.66
C ALA A 466 0.48 18.25 12.48
N VAL A 467 1.78 18.03 12.73
CA VAL A 467 2.82 17.94 11.70
C VAL A 467 2.52 16.82 10.71
N ALA A 468 2.15 15.62 11.19
CA ALA A 468 1.79 14.51 10.32
C ALA A 468 0.58 14.81 9.43
N MET A 469 -0.46 15.46 9.96
CA MET A 469 -1.65 15.83 9.19
C MET A 469 -1.36 16.91 8.16
N VAL A 470 -0.58 17.94 8.51
CA VAL A 470 -0.18 18.98 7.55
C VAL A 470 0.69 18.38 6.44
N ALA A 471 1.65 17.52 6.78
CA ALA A 471 2.47 16.82 5.80
C ALA A 471 1.62 15.93 4.87
N ALA A 472 0.64 15.20 5.41
CA ALA A 472 -0.25 14.36 4.61
C ALA A 472 -1.18 15.17 3.69
N ILE A 473 -1.68 16.32 4.16
CA ILE A 473 -2.47 17.26 3.35
C ILE A 473 -1.59 17.81 2.20
N ALA A 474 -0.40 18.31 2.54
CA ALA A 474 0.54 18.84 1.55
C ALA A 474 0.90 17.79 0.50
N LEU A 475 1.14 16.53 0.91
CA LEU A 475 1.41 15.43 -0.01
C LEU A 475 0.24 15.17 -0.96
N ASN A 476 -1.01 15.13 -0.46
CA ASN A 476 -2.18 14.88 -1.32
C ASN A 476 -2.42 16.00 -2.34
N VAL A 477 -2.19 17.25 -1.93
CA VAL A 477 -2.28 18.43 -2.82
C VAL A 477 -1.13 18.43 -3.83
N ALA A 478 0.10 18.17 -3.38
CA ALA A 478 1.27 18.09 -4.25
C ALA A 478 1.12 16.99 -5.32
N LEU A 479 0.59 15.83 -4.96
CA LEU A 479 0.29 14.76 -5.93
C LEU A 479 -0.80 15.14 -6.93
N GLY A 480 -1.69 16.07 -6.59
CA GLY A 480 -2.74 16.53 -7.50
C GLY A 480 -2.32 17.69 -8.41
N VAL A 481 -1.57 18.65 -7.88
CA VAL A 481 -1.12 19.86 -8.60
C VAL A 481 0.19 19.60 -9.37
N CYS A 482 1.10 18.83 -8.79
CA CYS A 482 2.42 18.50 -9.34
C CYS A 482 2.50 16.99 -9.66
N SER A 483 1.50 16.45 -10.35
CA SER A 483 1.45 15.02 -10.72
C SER A 483 2.49 14.65 -11.79
N GLN A 484 2.80 15.55 -12.72
CA GLN A 484 3.63 15.26 -13.89
C GLN A 484 5.04 14.72 -13.56
N PRO A 485 5.80 15.28 -12.61
CA PRO A 485 7.12 14.73 -12.28
C PRO A 485 7.06 13.30 -11.76
N VAL A 486 6.03 12.97 -10.97
CA VAL A 486 5.84 11.61 -10.43
C VAL A 486 5.43 10.65 -11.55
N LEU A 487 4.51 11.06 -12.43
CA LEU A 487 4.10 10.26 -13.59
C LEU A 487 5.26 10.01 -14.55
N ASN A 488 6.06 11.04 -14.85
CA ASN A 488 7.26 10.91 -15.68
C ASN A 488 8.28 9.97 -15.05
N ALA A 489 8.51 10.07 -13.74
CA ALA A 489 9.43 9.18 -13.03
C ALA A 489 8.94 7.72 -13.03
N ILE A 490 7.62 7.49 -12.89
CA ILE A 490 7.03 6.16 -13.00
C ILE A 490 7.18 5.60 -14.42
N ALA A 491 6.85 6.40 -15.44
CA ALA A 491 6.95 5.99 -16.84
C ALA A 491 8.41 5.71 -17.24
N ALA A 492 9.34 6.63 -16.94
CA ALA A 492 10.78 6.42 -17.17
C ALA A 492 11.29 5.19 -16.40
N GLY A 493 10.84 5.04 -15.15
CA GLY A 493 11.14 3.87 -14.34
C GLY A 493 10.71 2.58 -15.02
N LEU A 494 9.49 2.50 -15.54
CA LEU A 494 8.96 1.34 -16.27
C LEU A 494 9.76 1.03 -17.54
N THR A 495 10.17 2.05 -18.32
CA THR A 495 10.99 1.81 -19.53
C THR A 495 12.33 1.13 -19.21
N CYS A 496 12.91 1.45 -18.04
CA CYS A 496 14.11 0.78 -17.58
C CYS A 496 13.81 -0.52 -16.84
N PHE A 497 12.57 -0.76 -16.37
CA PHE A 497 12.20 -1.82 -15.42
C PHE A 497 12.21 -3.23 -16.01
N GLY A 498 12.24 -3.35 -17.34
CA GLY A 498 12.25 -4.61 -18.10
C GLY A 498 13.33 -5.58 -17.69
#